data_AF-F3FS43-F1
#
_entry.id   AF-F3FS43-F1
#
_cell.length_a   1.000
_cell.length_b   1.000
_cell.length_c   1.000
_cell.angle_alpha   90.00
_cell.angle_beta   90.00
_cell.angle_gamma   90.00
#
_symmetry.space_group_name_H-M   'P 1'
#
loop_
_entity.id
_entity.type
_entity.pdbx_description
1 polymer ?
#
loop_
_entity_poly.entity_id
_entity_poly.type
_entity_poly.pdbx_seq_one_letter_code
_entity_poly.pdbx_strand_id
1 'polypeptide(L)'
;IEARLVDCPGVREAVVLASQDEPGHKRLVAYVIGEENSALSAVELRRELAASLAEYMVPSAFMVQDSFPLTANGKLDRRALPVPDADAYASREFQAPEGEVEITLARLWSELLNVERVGRQDHFFELGGHSLLAVSLIERMRQAGLSADVRVLFSQPTLAALAAAVGASHDIKVPANLIDKGCERITPELLPLANLTQVQIDQVVATVPGGVANVQDIYALAPLQEGILYHHMAAEAGDPYVLQAQFAFDNRERLDAFVQALQMVIDRHDILRTGVVWDGLDSPVQVVWRQAQLHLEGLELDPADGEIGAQLHSRFDPRHYCLDMTQAPLMRLIYAEDPLNQCITAMLLFHHMALDHTAMDVVQHEMQAWLLGESETLLSA
;
A
#
# COMPACT_ATOMS: atom_id res chain seq x y z
N ILE A 1 14.24 23.59 -13.61
CA ILE A 1 15.12 23.61 -12.41
C ILE A 1 16.41 24.36 -12.76
N GLU A 2 17.20 23.89 -13.73
CA GLU A 2 18.43 24.55 -14.19
C GLU A 2 18.27 26.06 -14.49
N ALA A 3 17.22 26.47 -15.21
CA ALA A 3 16.95 27.89 -15.46
C ALA A 3 16.78 28.71 -14.17
N ARG A 4 16.12 28.16 -13.14
CA ARG A 4 15.95 28.83 -11.83
C ARG A 4 17.24 28.88 -11.03
N LEU A 5 18.09 27.88 -11.19
CA LEU A 5 19.43 27.89 -10.60
C LEU A 5 20.28 28.99 -11.20
N VAL A 6 20.24 29.19 -12.52
CA VAL A 6 20.96 30.27 -13.21
C VAL A 6 20.42 31.65 -12.83
N ASP A 7 19.14 31.77 -12.49
CA ASP A 7 18.55 33.01 -11.95
C ASP A 7 19.06 33.35 -10.52
N CYS A 8 19.68 32.41 -9.80
CA CYS A 8 20.17 32.64 -8.45
C CYS A 8 21.45 33.50 -8.46
N PRO A 9 21.59 34.48 -7.54
CA PRO A 9 22.78 35.33 -7.47
C PRO A 9 24.08 34.52 -7.38
N GLY A 10 25.03 34.83 -8.26
CA GLY A 10 26.35 34.21 -8.29
C GLY A 10 26.43 32.87 -9.02
N VAL A 11 25.34 32.33 -9.58
CA VAL A 11 25.38 31.10 -10.40
C VAL A 11 25.58 31.46 -11.88
N ARG A 12 26.67 31.00 -12.47
CA ARG A 12 26.97 31.19 -13.90
C ARG A 12 26.33 30.12 -14.76
N GLU A 13 26.46 28.86 -14.36
CA GLU A 13 25.94 27.71 -15.09
C GLU A 13 25.41 26.66 -14.13
N ALA A 14 24.37 25.93 -14.53
CA ALA A 14 23.77 24.89 -13.72
C ALA A 14 23.32 23.70 -14.57
N VAL A 15 23.52 22.49 -14.04
CA VAL A 15 23.06 21.22 -14.62
C VAL A 15 22.39 20.41 -13.52
N VAL A 16 21.23 19.82 -13.80
CA VAL A 16 20.51 18.97 -12.85
C VAL A 16 20.35 17.57 -13.41
N LEU A 17 20.76 16.57 -12.64
CA LEU A 17 20.65 15.16 -12.98
C LEU A 17 19.82 14.41 -11.94
N ALA A 18 19.06 13.42 -12.39
CA ALA A 18 18.51 12.42 -11.50
C ALA A 18 19.61 11.38 -11.22
N SER A 19 20.23 11.43 -10.04
CA SER A 19 21.12 10.38 -9.57
C SER A 19 20.29 9.22 -9.03
N GLN A 20 20.78 8.01 -9.25
CA GLN A 20 20.23 6.79 -8.69
C GLN A 20 21.32 6.13 -7.88
N ASP A 21 21.32 6.38 -6.58
CA ASP A 21 22.31 5.82 -5.66
C ASP A 21 21.92 4.38 -5.26
N GLU A 22 20.61 4.04 -5.30
CA GLU A 22 20.07 2.70 -5.07
C GLU A 22 18.92 2.34 -6.06
N PRO A 23 18.66 1.05 -6.33
CA PRO A 23 17.53 0.62 -7.14
C PRO A 23 16.20 1.15 -6.58
N GLY A 24 15.44 1.91 -7.37
CA GLY A 24 14.14 2.46 -6.97
C GLY A 24 14.13 3.91 -6.48
N HIS A 25 15.26 4.47 -6.04
CA HIS A 25 15.33 5.83 -5.49
C HIS A 25 16.07 6.79 -6.44
N LYS A 26 15.32 7.66 -7.13
CA LYS A 26 15.88 8.73 -7.97
C LYS A 26 15.88 10.05 -7.20
N ARG A 27 17.04 10.66 -7.00
CA ARG A 27 17.20 11.96 -6.33
C ARG A 27 17.76 12.98 -7.31
N LEU A 28 17.36 14.24 -7.17
CA LEU A 28 17.87 15.33 -8.00
C LEU A 28 19.18 15.88 -7.41
N VAL A 29 20.23 15.92 -8.23
CA VAL A 29 21.53 16.51 -7.89
C VAL A 29 21.78 17.68 -8.82
N ALA A 30 22.03 18.86 -8.25
CA ALA A 30 22.39 20.06 -8.98
C ALA A 30 23.91 20.26 -8.96
N TYR A 31 24.50 20.39 -10.14
CA TYR A 31 25.89 20.81 -10.32
C TYR A 31 25.87 22.27 -10.76
N VAL A 32 26.59 23.12 -10.04
CA VAL A 32 26.58 24.57 -10.27
C VAL A 32 28.00 25.09 -10.42
N ILE A 33 28.20 26.03 -11.34
CA ILE A 33 29.45 26.79 -11.46
C ILE A 33 29.15 28.23 -11.05
N GLY A 34 29.94 28.75 -10.10
CA GLY A 34 29.82 30.12 -9.63
C GLY A 34 30.43 31.15 -10.57
N GLU A 35 30.00 32.40 -10.43
CA GLU A 35 30.72 33.56 -10.96
C GLU A 35 32.06 33.76 -10.23
N GLU A 36 33.01 34.44 -10.86
CA GLU A 36 34.34 34.69 -10.26
C GLU A 36 34.19 35.44 -8.91
N ASN A 37 34.78 34.88 -7.84
CA ASN A 37 34.69 35.36 -6.46
C ASN A 37 33.31 35.26 -5.79
N SER A 38 32.39 34.45 -6.32
CA SER A 38 31.15 34.09 -5.61
C SER A 38 31.37 32.88 -4.71
N ALA A 39 30.92 32.98 -3.45
CA ALA A 39 30.83 31.84 -2.55
C ALA A 39 29.40 31.30 -2.59
N LEU A 40 29.17 30.27 -3.41
CA LEU A 40 27.86 29.64 -3.51
C LEU A 40 27.57 28.80 -2.27
N SER A 41 26.43 29.05 -1.62
CA SER A 41 25.92 28.25 -0.51
C SER A 41 24.79 27.35 -0.96
N ALA A 42 24.92 26.04 -0.76
CA ALA A 42 23.87 25.07 -1.04
C ALA A 42 22.56 25.40 -0.29
N VAL A 43 22.67 25.91 0.94
CA VAL A 43 21.52 26.32 1.77
C VAL A 43 20.76 27.47 1.13
N GLU A 44 21.48 28.47 0.62
CA GLU A 44 20.87 29.64 0.00
C GLU A 44 20.24 29.27 -1.34
N LEU A 45 20.95 28.52 -2.18
CA LEU A 45 20.41 28.02 -3.46
C LEU A 45 19.14 27.21 -3.26
N ARG A 46 19.11 26.32 -2.26
CA ARG A 46 17.91 25.55 -1.92
C ARG A 46 16.76 26.47 -1.51
N ARG A 47 17.02 27.46 -0.65
CA ARG A 47 16.00 28.39 -0.16
C ARG A 47 15.38 29.20 -1.31
N GLU A 48 16.21 29.73 -2.21
CA GLU A 48 15.74 30.49 -3.37
C GLU A 48 14.92 29.61 -4.34
N LEU A 49 15.33 28.36 -4.56
CA LEU A 49 14.56 27.41 -5.37
C LEU A 49 13.22 27.03 -4.72
N ALA A 50 13.19 26.77 -3.42
CA ALA A 50 11.98 26.40 -2.68
C ALA A 50 10.92 27.51 -2.68
N ALA A 51 11.32 28.78 -2.85
CA ALA A 51 10.39 29.89 -2.98
C ALA A 51 9.63 29.91 -4.33
N SER A 52 10.14 29.22 -5.35
CA SER A 52 9.64 29.31 -6.73
C SER A 52 9.33 27.98 -7.40
N LEU A 53 9.70 26.86 -6.79
CA LEU A 53 9.50 25.50 -7.28
C LEU A 53 8.71 24.66 -6.26
N ALA A 54 7.96 23.68 -6.77
CA ALA A 54 7.40 22.64 -5.93
C ALA A 54 8.51 21.82 -5.27
N GLU A 55 8.25 21.30 -4.07
CA GLU A 55 9.23 20.64 -3.22
C GLU A 55 10.01 19.52 -3.93
N TYR A 56 9.30 18.64 -4.66
CA TYR A 56 9.90 17.53 -5.41
C TYR A 56 10.80 17.96 -6.59
N MET A 57 10.78 19.25 -6.97
CA MET A 57 11.65 19.82 -8.01
C MET A 57 12.91 20.48 -7.43
N VAL A 58 13.02 20.59 -6.11
CA VAL A 58 14.19 21.16 -5.45
C VAL A 58 15.27 20.07 -5.33
N PRO A 59 16.50 20.30 -5.83
CA PRO A 59 17.59 19.33 -5.72
C PRO A 59 17.93 18.95 -4.28
N SER A 60 18.17 17.66 -4.07
CA SER A 60 18.55 17.08 -2.78
C SER A 60 20.03 17.34 -2.45
N ALA A 61 20.88 17.53 -3.46
CA ALA A 61 22.29 17.91 -3.30
C ALA A 61 22.69 19.03 -4.27
N PHE A 62 23.65 19.86 -3.84
CA PHE A 62 24.25 20.92 -4.65
C PHE A 62 25.76 20.76 -4.65
N MET A 63 26.34 20.50 -5.82
CA MET A 63 27.77 20.33 -6.03
C MET A 63 28.33 21.53 -6.78
N VAL A 64 29.14 22.34 -6.10
CA VAL A 64 29.88 23.43 -6.75
C VAL A 64 31.04 22.83 -7.55
N GLN A 65 31.20 23.25 -8.80
CA GLN A 65 32.23 22.79 -9.71
C GLN A 65 33.03 23.99 -10.24
N ASP A 66 34.34 23.79 -10.47
CA ASP A 66 35.17 24.79 -11.13
C ASP A 66 34.88 24.87 -12.64
N SER A 67 34.57 23.73 -13.24
CA SER A 67 34.19 23.61 -14.65
C SER A 67 33.40 22.31 -14.89
N PHE A 68 32.59 22.30 -15.95
CA PHE A 68 31.89 21.08 -16.35
C PHE A 68 32.77 20.20 -17.26
N PRO A 69 32.80 18.87 -17.03
CA PRO A 69 33.51 17.96 -17.91
C PRO A 69 32.81 17.93 -19.28
N LEU A 70 33.60 18.05 -20.35
CA LEU A 70 33.11 18.02 -21.72
C LEU A 70 33.66 16.80 -22.47
N THR A 71 32.82 16.20 -23.30
CA THR A 71 33.20 15.19 -24.29
C THR A 71 34.08 15.80 -25.39
N ALA A 72 34.74 14.96 -26.19
CA ALA A 72 35.57 15.40 -27.33
C ALA A 72 34.83 16.29 -28.37
N ASN A 73 33.49 16.26 -28.36
CA ASN A 73 32.63 17.08 -29.23
C ASN A 73 32.13 18.36 -28.54
N GLY A 74 32.65 18.72 -27.37
CA GLY A 74 32.27 19.93 -26.63
C GLY A 74 30.92 19.87 -25.91
N LYS A 75 30.28 18.70 -25.84
CA LYS A 75 29.04 18.49 -25.07
C LYS A 75 29.37 18.06 -23.64
N LEU A 76 28.53 18.41 -22.68
CA LEU A 76 28.62 17.94 -21.29
C LEU A 76 28.74 16.41 -21.21
N ASP A 77 29.79 15.95 -20.52
CA ASP A 77 29.97 14.54 -20.17
C ASP A 77 29.34 14.25 -18.80
N ARG A 78 28.07 13.83 -18.83
CA ARG A 78 27.30 13.52 -17.62
C ARG A 78 27.87 12.35 -16.80
N ARG A 79 28.66 11.47 -17.42
CA ARG A 79 29.25 10.31 -16.72
C ARG A 79 30.52 10.68 -15.97
N ALA A 80 31.15 11.80 -16.32
CA ALA A 80 32.36 12.30 -15.70
C ALA A 80 32.08 13.29 -14.56
N LEU A 81 30.81 13.61 -14.29
CA LEU A 81 30.43 14.42 -13.14
C LEU A 81 30.67 13.62 -11.85
N PRO A 82 31.21 14.25 -10.79
CA PRO A 82 31.49 13.58 -9.53
C PRO A 82 30.20 13.11 -8.87
N VAL A 83 30.22 11.92 -8.28
CA VAL A 83 29.09 11.42 -7.48
C VAL A 83 29.09 12.15 -6.13
N PRO A 84 27.94 12.69 -5.67
CA PRO A 84 27.87 13.34 -4.36
C PRO A 84 28.18 12.33 -3.24
N ASP A 85 28.97 12.75 -2.25
CA ASP A 85 29.12 12.02 -1.00
C ASP A 85 27.93 12.29 -0.06
N ALA A 86 27.85 11.56 1.05
CA ALA A 86 26.77 11.72 2.03
C ALA A 86 26.68 13.16 2.58
N ASP A 87 27.82 13.86 2.67
CA ASP A 87 27.91 15.24 3.15
C ASP A 87 27.31 16.25 2.16
N ALA A 88 27.40 15.98 0.84
CA ALA A 88 26.78 16.82 -0.19
C ALA A 88 25.23 16.81 -0.15
N TYR A 89 24.62 15.76 0.42
CA TYR A 89 23.19 15.68 0.69
C TYR A 89 22.80 16.36 2.02
N ALA A 90 23.75 16.50 2.95
CA ALA A 90 23.56 17.04 4.29
C ALA A 90 23.53 18.59 4.35
N SER A 91 22.97 19.26 3.34
CA SER A 91 22.97 20.74 3.30
C SER A 91 21.93 21.41 4.22
N ARG A 92 21.59 20.78 5.35
CA ARG A 92 21.07 21.46 6.55
C ARG A 92 22.10 21.20 7.65
N GLU A 93 22.57 22.23 8.34
CA GLU A 93 23.50 22.05 9.47
C GLU A 93 22.98 20.96 10.40
N PHE A 94 23.76 19.87 10.55
CA PHE A 94 23.37 18.78 11.42
C PHE A 94 23.15 19.33 12.83
N GLN A 95 21.91 19.22 13.30
CA GLN A 95 21.54 19.52 14.67
C GLN A 95 21.05 18.23 15.32
N ALA A 96 21.67 17.87 16.45
CA ALA A 96 21.33 16.64 17.15
C ALA A 96 19.86 16.68 17.63
N PRO A 97 19.15 15.54 17.60
CA PRO A 97 17.85 15.39 18.25
C PRO A 97 17.91 15.80 19.74
N GLU A 98 16.93 16.57 20.20
CA GLU A 98 16.81 17.07 21.57
C GLU A 98 15.65 16.42 22.33
N GLY A 99 15.94 15.89 23.52
CA GLY A 99 14.93 15.24 24.37
C GLY A 99 14.55 13.83 23.91
N GLU A 100 13.84 13.11 24.77
CA GLU A 100 13.58 11.67 24.58
C GLU A 100 12.75 11.36 23.34
N VAL A 101 11.79 12.22 23.00
CA VAL A 101 10.91 12.05 21.84
C VAL A 101 11.69 12.20 20.53
N GLU A 102 12.47 13.27 20.36
CA GLU A 102 13.27 13.48 19.15
C GLU A 102 14.32 12.35 19.00
N ILE A 103 14.98 11.96 20.09
CA ILE A 103 15.98 10.87 20.07
C ILE A 103 15.35 9.55 19.64
N THR A 104 14.17 9.23 20.18
CA THR A 104 13.43 8.01 19.81
C THR A 104 13.01 8.05 18.35
N LEU A 105 12.47 9.18 17.88
CA LEU A 105 12.09 9.36 16.48
C LEU A 105 13.29 9.25 15.53
N ALA A 106 14.44 9.83 15.88
CA ALA A 106 15.64 9.80 15.05
C ALA A 106 16.13 8.36 14.85
N ARG A 107 16.09 7.55 15.91
CA ARG A 107 16.40 6.12 15.83
C ARG A 107 15.42 5.40 14.89
N LEU A 108 14.11 5.63 15.06
CA LEU A 108 13.09 5.00 14.22
C LEU A 108 13.25 5.38 12.74
N TRP A 109 13.57 6.64 12.45
CA TRP A 109 13.80 7.13 11.09
C TRP A 109 15.07 6.52 10.50
N SER A 110 16.17 6.49 11.26
CA SER A 110 17.44 5.89 10.84
C SER A 110 17.26 4.43 10.45
N GLU A 111 16.57 3.64 11.30
CA GLU A 111 16.27 2.22 11.03
C GLU A 111 15.32 2.01 9.85
N LEU A 112 14.35 2.90 9.66
CA LEU A 112 13.33 2.76 8.63
C LEU A 112 13.82 3.22 7.25
N LEU A 113 14.60 4.30 7.21
CA LEU A 113 15.10 4.92 5.98
C LEU A 113 16.51 4.41 5.61
N ASN A 114 17.10 3.55 6.45
CA ASN A 114 18.45 3.02 6.29
C ASN A 114 19.51 4.12 6.13
N VAL A 115 19.44 5.15 6.98
CA VAL A 115 20.39 6.28 7.01
C VAL A 115 21.19 6.27 8.30
N GLU A 116 22.48 6.59 8.22
CA GLU A 116 23.39 6.50 9.38
C GLU A 116 22.97 7.43 10.54
N ARG A 117 22.52 8.64 10.21
CA ARG A 117 22.16 9.67 11.20
C ARG A 117 20.98 10.50 10.70
N VAL A 118 20.15 10.95 11.65
CA VAL A 118 19.02 11.85 11.42
C VAL A 118 19.14 13.04 12.38
N GLY A 119 19.22 14.24 11.82
CA GLY A 119 19.19 15.50 12.53
C GLY A 119 17.76 15.97 12.80
N ARG A 120 17.59 16.86 13.77
CA ARG A 120 16.26 17.35 14.18
C ARG A 120 15.55 18.18 13.10
N GLN A 121 16.30 18.80 12.19
CA GLN A 121 15.78 19.60 11.09
C GLN A 121 15.68 18.80 9.77
N ASP A 122 16.01 17.51 9.81
CA ASP A 122 15.91 16.64 8.65
C ASP A 122 14.45 16.36 8.33
N HIS A 123 14.20 16.25 7.03
CA HIS A 123 12.88 16.11 6.47
C HIS A 123 12.66 14.67 6.01
N PHE A 124 11.58 14.04 6.48
CA PHE A 124 11.32 12.61 6.25
C PHE A 124 11.39 12.22 4.78
N PHE A 125 10.75 13.02 3.93
CA PHE A 125 10.66 12.79 2.49
C PHE A 125 11.97 13.13 1.74
N GLU A 126 12.81 14.03 2.28
CA GLU A 126 14.13 14.33 1.69
C GLU A 126 15.10 13.16 1.93
N LEU A 127 14.95 12.47 3.06
CA LEU A 127 15.73 11.28 3.41
C LEU A 127 15.26 10.01 2.67
N GLY A 128 14.25 10.11 1.79
CA GLY A 128 13.74 8.99 0.99
C GLY A 128 12.46 8.35 1.53
N GLY A 129 11.82 8.95 2.55
CA GLY A 129 10.50 8.54 3.01
C GLY A 129 9.43 8.69 1.94
N HIS A 130 8.44 7.80 1.96
CA HIS A 130 7.23 7.85 1.11
C HIS A 130 6.01 7.36 1.89
N SER A 131 4.82 7.38 1.30
CA SER A 131 3.55 7.12 2.01
C SER A 131 3.50 5.79 2.78
N LEU A 132 4.05 4.70 2.24
CA LEU A 132 4.10 3.41 2.94
C LEU A 132 5.08 3.46 4.13
N LEU A 133 6.26 4.07 3.98
CA LEU A 133 7.19 4.27 5.09
C LEU A 133 6.59 5.21 6.14
N ALA A 134 5.80 6.21 5.74
CA ALA A 134 5.07 7.07 6.67
C ALA A 134 4.10 6.26 7.55
N VAL A 135 3.33 5.34 6.96
CA VAL A 135 2.43 4.44 7.73
C VAL A 135 3.24 3.53 8.66
N SER A 136 4.31 2.91 8.16
CA SER A 136 5.22 2.07 8.96
C SER A 136 5.86 2.85 10.12
N LEU A 137 6.20 4.13 9.91
CA LEU A 137 6.74 5.00 10.94
C LEU A 137 5.70 5.25 12.03
N ILE A 138 4.45 5.59 11.68
CA ILE A 138 3.37 5.81 12.66
C ILE A 138 3.13 4.55 13.50
N GLU A 139 3.17 3.36 12.89
CA GLU A 139 3.06 2.10 13.61
C GLU A 139 4.22 1.87 14.59
N ARG A 140 5.47 2.07 14.15
CA ARG A 140 6.64 1.94 15.03
C ARG A 140 6.64 2.98 16.15
N MET A 141 6.20 4.20 15.87
CA MET A 141 5.98 5.23 16.88
C MET A 141 4.99 4.75 17.94
N ARG A 142 3.85 4.20 17.52
CA ARG A 142 2.82 3.65 18.42
C ARG A 142 3.39 2.55 19.32
N GLN A 143 4.18 1.64 18.78
CA GLN A 143 4.88 0.59 19.54
C GLN A 143 5.89 1.15 20.56
N ALA A 144 6.49 2.30 20.25
CA ALA A 144 7.36 3.04 21.16
C ALA A 144 6.60 3.96 22.13
N GLY A 145 5.26 3.89 22.18
CA GLY A 145 4.43 4.73 23.05
C GLY A 145 4.26 6.18 22.58
N LEU A 146 4.62 6.48 21.32
CA LEU A 146 4.46 7.79 20.70
C LEU A 146 3.26 7.76 19.75
N SER A 147 2.31 8.67 19.90
CA SER A 147 1.14 8.75 19.01
C SER A 147 1.12 10.07 18.24
N ALA A 148 0.97 9.99 16.92
CA ALA A 148 0.75 11.11 16.03
C ALA A 148 -0.15 10.65 14.86
N ASP A 149 -0.94 11.57 14.32
CA ASP A 149 -1.70 11.33 13.09
C ASP A 149 -0.74 11.35 11.89
N VAL A 150 -0.89 10.44 10.93
CA VAL A 150 -0.06 10.45 9.70
C VAL A 150 -0.14 11.78 8.96
N ARG A 151 -1.27 12.49 9.03
CA ARG A 151 -1.45 13.84 8.47
C ARG A 151 -0.47 14.85 9.07
N VAL A 152 -0.11 14.68 10.35
CA VAL A 152 0.92 15.52 11.00
C VAL A 152 2.23 15.36 10.26
N LEU A 153 2.69 14.14 9.99
CA LEU A 153 3.94 13.91 9.27
C LEU A 153 3.94 14.58 7.88
N PHE A 154 2.84 14.55 7.15
CA PHE A 154 2.74 15.25 5.86
C PHE A 154 2.72 16.78 5.99
N SER A 155 2.09 17.31 7.04
CA SER A 155 2.02 18.77 7.28
C SER A 155 3.26 19.35 7.97
N GLN A 156 3.96 18.53 8.75
CA GLN A 156 5.09 18.85 9.62
C GLN A 156 6.18 17.79 9.46
N PRO A 157 6.82 17.74 8.28
CA PRO A 157 7.69 16.63 7.86
C PRO A 157 9.10 16.65 8.44
N THR A 158 9.43 17.59 9.33
CA THR A 158 10.73 17.60 10.03
C THR A 158 10.67 16.82 11.33
N LEU A 159 11.79 16.22 11.73
CA LEU A 159 11.85 15.42 12.96
C LEU A 159 11.38 16.20 14.20
N ALA A 160 11.87 17.43 14.38
CA ALA A 160 11.48 18.29 15.50
C ALA A 160 9.99 18.68 15.47
N ALA A 161 9.44 18.96 14.29
CA ALA A 161 8.04 19.35 14.17
C ALA A 161 7.10 18.16 14.44
N LEU A 162 7.44 16.97 13.92
CA LEU A 162 6.73 15.74 14.26
C LEU A 162 6.81 15.45 15.76
N ALA A 163 7.99 15.58 16.37
CA ALA A 163 8.20 15.37 17.80
C ALA A 163 7.32 16.30 18.65
N ALA A 164 7.18 17.57 18.26
CA ALA A 164 6.35 18.54 18.96
C ALA A 164 4.84 18.22 18.91
N ALA A 165 4.41 17.44 17.92
CA ALA A 165 3.03 17.01 17.75
C ALA A 165 2.73 15.62 18.35
N VAL A 166 3.74 14.92 18.86
CA VAL A 166 3.55 13.64 19.56
C VAL A 166 2.71 13.85 20.82
N GLY A 167 1.69 13.01 21.00
CA GLY A 167 0.76 13.09 22.13
C GLY A 167 -0.45 14.01 21.90
N ALA A 168 -0.53 14.69 20.75
CA ALA A 168 -1.74 15.41 20.33
C ALA A 168 -2.81 14.49 19.72
N SER A 169 -2.46 13.22 19.46
CA SER A 169 -3.40 12.24 18.93
C SER A 169 -4.25 11.65 20.06
N HIS A 170 -5.58 11.74 19.93
CA HIS A 170 -6.48 10.98 20.79
C HIS A 170 -6.28 9.50 20.50
N ASP A 171 -6.07 8.68 21.53
CA ASP A 171 -6.18 7.23 21.39
C ASP A 171 -7.56 6.91 20.83
N ILE A 172 -7.61 6.53 19.55
CA ILE A 172 -8.83 6.00 18.94
C ILE A 172 -9.07 4.65 19.60
N LYS A 173 -9.93 4.63 20.61
CA LYS A 173 -10.39 3.38 21.23
C LYS A 173 -11.28 2.66 20.23
N VAL A 174 -10.72 1.65 19.58
CA VAL A 174 -11.48 0.73 18.73
C VAL A 174 -12.44 -0.05 19.65
N PRO A 175 -13.77 0.02 19.43
CA PRO A 175 -14.72 -0.76 20.19
C PRO A 175 -14.45 -2.26 20.01
N ALA A 176 -14.63 -3.04 21.07
CA ALA A 176 -14.58 -4.49 20.96
C ALA A 176 -15.79 -5.01 20.16
N ASN A 177 -15.59 -6.10 19.43
CA ASN A 177 -16.70 -6.86 18.85
C ASN A 177 -17.50 -7.53 19.99
N LEU A 178 -18.83 -7.32 19.98
CA LEU A 178 -19.75 -7.79 21.02
C LEU A 178 -20.56 -9.02 20.60
N ILE A 179 -20.40 -9.52 19.38
CA ILE A 179 -21.10 -10.71 18.86
C ILE A 179 -20.28 -11.96 19.18
N ASP A 180 -20.59 -12.58 20.33
CA ASP A 180 -19.96 -13.82 20.74
C ASP A 180 -20.41 -15.05 19.91
N LYS A 181 -19.67 -16.16 20.01
CA LYS A 181 -19.94 -17.39 19.24
C LYS A 181 -21.25 -18.09 19.63
N GLY A 182 -21.75 -17.86 20.84
CA GLY A 182 -23.02 -18.39 21.34
C GLY A 182 -24.19 -17.43 21.17
N CYS A 183 -23.99 -16.30 20.49
CA CYS A 183 -25.03 -15.32 20.23
C CYS A 183 -26.17 -15.98 19.45
N GLU A 184 -27.39 -15.96 20.00
CA GLU A 184 -28.58 -16.48 19.32
C GLU A 184 -29.30 -15.40 18.50
N ARG A 185 -29.06 -14.13 18.83
CA ARG A 185 -29.70 -12.98 18.19
C ARG A 185 -28.85 -11.73 18.30
N ILE A 186 -28.54 -11.13 17.16
CA ILE A 186 -27.80 -9.87 17.09
C ILE A 186 -28.79 -8.72 17.31
N THR A 187 -28.46 -7.83 18.26
CA THR A 187 -29.24 -6.61 18.55
C THR A 187 -28.42 -5.37 18.24
N PRO A 188 -29.05 -4.19 18.04
CA PRO A 188 -28.32 -2.96 17.70
C PRO A 188 -27.21 -2.59 18.69
N GLU A 189 -27.38 -2.89 19.97
CA GLU A 189 -26.40 -2.59 21.02
C GLU A 189 -25.09 -3.39 20.88
N LEU A 190 -25.12 -4.50 20.13
CA LEU A 190 -23.94 -5.31 19.84
C LEU A 190 -23.12 -4.76 18.67
N LEU A 191 -23.61 -3.73 17.98
CA LEU A 191 -23.00 -3.17 16.77
C LEU A 191 -22.50 -1.73 17.02
N PRO A 192 -21.43 -1.52 17.80
CA PRO A 192 -20.95 -0.17 18.14
C PRO A 192 -20.45 0.64 16.92
N LEU A 193 -20.22 -0.03 15.78
CA LEU A 193 -19.71 0.54 14.54
C LEU A 193 -20.74 0.54 13.40
N ALA A 194 -22.01 0.22 13.68
CA ALA A 194 -23.10 0.31 12.72
C ALA A 194 -24.35 0.90 13.37
N ASN A 195 -25.13 1.66 12.60
CA ASN A 195 -26.43 2.13 13.05
C ASN A 195 -27.53 1.40 12.26
N LEU A 196 -27.92 0.22 12.74
CA LEU A 196 -28.95 -0.61 12.11
C LEU A 196 -30.14 -0.80 13.04
N THR A 197 -31.35 -0.74 12.48
CA THR A 197 -32.55 -1.19 13.16
C THR A 197 -32.55 -2.71 13.26
N GLN A 198 -33.33 -3.27 14.20
CA GLN A 198 -33.43 -4.72 14.33
C GLN A 198 -33.93 -5.40 13.04
N VAL A 199 -34.85 -4.77 12.29
CA VAL A 199 -35.35 -5.32 11.02
C VAL A 199 -34.23 -5.40 9.99
N GLN A 200 -33.38 -4.38 9.92
CA GLN A 200 -32.21 -4.36 9.03
C GLN A 200 -31.18 -5.41 9.45
N ILE A 201 -30.94 -5.60 10.75
CA ILE A 201 -30.06 -6.67 11.25
C ILE A 201 -30.59 -8.05 10.84
N ASP A 202 -31.89 -8.29 11.03
CA ASP A 202 -32.52 -9.57 10.67
C ASP A 202 -32.43 -9.83 9.14
N GLN A 203 -32.54 -8.78 8.32
CA GLN A 203 -32.31 -8.85 6.86
C GLN A 203 -30.87 -9.19 6.51
N VAL A 204 -29.89 -8.52 7.15
CA VAL A 204 -28.46 -8.78 6.95
C VAL A 204 -28.11 -10.23 7.34
N VAL A 205 -28.58 -10.69 8.50
CA VAL A 205 -28.34 -12.07 8.97
C VAL A 205 -28.91 -13.10 7.99
N ALA A 206 -30.02 -12.81 7.33
CA ALA A 206 -30.65 -13.71 6.37
C ALA A 206 -29.81 -13.93 5.09
N THR A 207 -28.86 -13.05 4.76
CA THR A 207 -27.96 -13.23 3.62
C THR A 207 -26.78 -14.16 3.93
N VAL A 208 -26.55 -14.46 5.21
CA VAL A 208 -25.38 -15.21 5.68
C VAL A 208 -25.71 -16.70 5.81
N PRO A 209 -24.98 -17.61 5.14
CA PRO A 209 -25.14 -19.05 5.33
C PRO A 209 -24.94 -19.44 6.79
N GLY A 210 -25.91 -20.13 7.39
CA GLY A 210 -25.90 -20.48 8.82
C GLY A 210 -26.45 -19.40 9.76
N GLY A 211 -26.89 -18.26 9.22
CA GLY A 211 -27.52 -17.17 9.98
C GLY A 211 -26.60 -16.62 11.07
N VAL A 212 -27.18 -16.29 12.23
CA VAL A 212 -26.47 -15.65 13.36
C VAL A 212 -25.21 -16.42 13.77
N ALA A 213 -25.27 -17.75 13.77
CA ALA A 213 -24.16 -18.59 14.19
C ALA A 213 -22.89 -18.39 13.35
N ASN A 214 -23.05 -17.96 12.08
CA ASN A 214 -21.95 -17.69 11.18
C ASN A 214 -21.63 -16.19 11.05
N VAL A 215 -22.34 -15.28 11.71
CA VAL A 215 -21.98 -13.86 11.72
C VAL A 215 -20.93 -13.61 12.79
N GLN A 216 -19.79 -13.07 12.39
CA GLN A 216 -18.73 -12.61 13.28
C GLN A 216 -18.89 -11.16 13.67
N ASP A 217 -19.16 -10.28 12.72
CA ASP A 217 -19.28 -8.84 12.97
C ASP A 217 -20.10 -8.16 11.87
N ILE A 218 -20.65 -6.99 12.18
CA ILE A 218 -21.37 -6.12 11.23
C ILE A 218 -20.96 -4.67 11.49
N TYR A 219 -20.38 -4.01 10.50
CA TYR A 219 -19.95 -2.61 10.62
C TYR A 219 -20.02 -1.86 9.29
N ALA A 220 -20.03 -0.53 9.34
CA ALA A 220 -20.12 0.30 8.15
C ALA A 220 -18.95 0.10 7.17
N LEU A 221 -19.17 0.43 5.90
CA LEU A 221 -18.09 0.47 4.91
C LEU A 221 -17.13 1.63 5.19
N ALA A 222 -15.86 1.45 4.87
CA ALA A 222 -14.93 2.57 4.79
C ALA A 222 -15.25 3.43 3.55
N PRO A 223 -14.91 4.74 3.53
CA PRO A 223 -15.23 5.63 2.41
C PRO A 223 -14.74 5.14 1.04
N LEU A 224 -13.57 4.49 0.99
CA LEU A 224 -13.06 3.89 -0.25
C LEU A 224 -13.94 2.74 -0.73
N GLN A 225 -14.40 1.89 0.20
CA GLN A 225 -15.28 0.76 -0.10
C GLN A 225 -16.65 1.25 -0.59
N GLU A 226 -17.20 2.33 -0.02
CA GLU A 226 -18.44 2.95 -0.51
C GLU A 226 -18.29 3.41 -1.97
N GLY A 227 -17.15 4.02 -2.32
CA GLY A 227 -16.85 4.41 -3.70
C GLY A 227 -16.74 3.21 -4.66
N ILE A 228 -16.12 2.11 -4.21
CA ILE A 228 -16.05 0.86 -4.98
C ILE A 228 -17.45 0.29 -5.20
N LEU A 229 -18.26 0.21 -4.14
CA LEU A 229 -19.64 -0.29 -4.22
C LEU A 229 -20.49 0.56 -5.16
N TYR A 230 -20.36 1.88 -5.11
CA TYR A 230 -21.06 2.79 -6.03
C TYR A 230 -20.74 2.45 -7.50
N HIS A 231 -19.47 2.23 -7.84
CA HIS A 231 -19.09 1.86 -9.21
C HIS A 231 -19.60 0.47 -9.61
N HIS A 232 -19.57 -0.50 -8.69
CA HIS A 232 -20.17 -1.82 -8.92
C HIS A 232 -21.67 -1.70 -9.23
N MET A 233 -22.40 -0.90 -8.45
CA MET A 233 -23.85 -0.69 -8.64
C MET A 233 -24.19 0.15 -9.88
N ALA A 234 -23.32 1.08 -10.26
CA ALA A 234 -23.55 1.98 -11.39
C ALA A 234 -23.10 1.39 -12.75
N ALA A 235 -22.33 0.31 -12.74
CA ALA A 235 -21.87 -0.35 -13.96
C ALA A 235 -23.05 -0.96 -14.72
N GLU A 236 -23.22 -0.57 -15.99
CA GLU A 236 -24.26 -1.15 -16.87
C GLU A 236 -23.92 -2.61 -17.27
N ALA A 237 -22.64 -2.95 -17.30
CA ALA A 237 -22.13 -4.28 -17.57
C ALA A 237 -20.76 -4.48 -16.90
N GLY A 238 -20.56 -5.68 -16.34
CA GLY A 238 -19.29 -6.06 -15.71
C GLY A 238 -19.02 -5.36 -14.38
N ASP A 239 -17.81 -5.56 -13.88
CA ASP A 239 -17.33 -5.02 -12.63
C ASP A 239 -15.86 -4.60 -12.77
N PRO A 240 -15.56 -3.28 -12.74
CA PRO A 240 -14.21 -2.76 -12.93
C PRO A 240 -13.25 -3.12 -11.79
N TYR A 241 -13.75 -3.67 -10.68
CA TYR A 241 -12.95 -4.02 -9.50
C TYR A 241 -12.78 -5.54 -9.32
N VAL A 242 -13.26 -6.35 -10.26
CA VAL A 242 -12.90 -7.76 -10.35
C VAL A 242 -11.51 -7.89 -10.97
N LEU A 243 -10.60 -8.48 -10.21
CA LEU A 243 -9.25 -8.79 -10.60
C LEU A 243 -9.13 -10.29 -10.92
N GLN A 244 -8.15 -10.63 -11.76
CA GLN A 244 -7.91 -11.99 -12.20
C GLN A 244 -6.44 -12.36 -12.10
N ALA A 245 -6.17 -13.58 -11.65
CA ALA A 245 -4.85 -14.21 -11.74
C ALA A 245 -4.97 -15.59 -12.38
N GLN A 246 -4.06 -15.92 -13.30
CA GLN A 246 -4.03 -17.23 -13.95
C GLN A 246 -2.88 -18.09 -13.44
N PHE A 247 -3.14 -19.38 -13.33
CA PHE A 247 -2.19 -20.37 -12.85
C PHE A 247 -2.22 -21.59 -13.77
N ALA A 248 -1.09 -22.27 -13.88
CA ALA A 248 -1.01 -23.61 -14.45
C ALA A 248 -0.47 -24.55 -13.37
N PHE A 249 -1.16 -25.67 -13.18
CA PHE A 249 -0.78 -26.71 -12.22
C PHE A 249 -0.42 -27.99 -12.96
N ASP A 250 0.67 -28.64 -12.54
CA ASP A 250 1.11 -29.88 -13.20
C ASP A 250 0.12 -31.03 -13.04
N ASN A 251 -0.67 -31.02 -11.95
CA ASN A 251 -1.64 -32.07 -11.65
C ASN A 251 -2.67 -31.61 -10.61
N ARG A 252 -3.65 -32.48 -10.37
CA ARG A 252 -4.76 -32.23 -9.46
C ARG A 252 -4.33 -32.08 -8.00
N GLU A 253 -3.35 -32.84 -7.55
CA GLU A 253 -2.84 -32.78 -6.17
C GLU A 253 -2.26 -31.39 -5.84
N ARG A 254 -1.54 -30.78 -6.79
CA ARG A 254 -1.01 -29.40 -6.63
C ARG A 254 -2.11 -28.34 -6.60
N LEU A 255 -3.14 -28.49 -7.44
CA LEU A 255 -4.31 -27.62 -7.40
C LEU A 255 -5.01 -27.74 -6.03
N ASP A 256 -5.24 -28.96 -5.54
CA ASP A 256 -5.92 -29.18 -4.26
C ASP A 256 -5.08 -28.63 -3.08
N ALA A 257 -3.75 -28.77 -3.12
CA ALA A 257 -2.85 -28.17 -2.13
C ALA A 257 -2.91 -26.62 -2.14
N PHE A 258 -2.96 -26.02 -3.33
CA PHE A 258 -3.15 -24.57 -3.47
C PHE A 258 -4.49 -24.10 -2.90
N VAL A 259 -5.57 -24.82 -3.20
CA VAL A 259 -6.91 -24.55 -2.66
C VAL A 259 -6.92 -24.61 -1.14
N GLN A 260 -6.28 -25.62 -0.55
CA GLN A 260 -6.18 -25.75 0.90
C GLN A 260 -5.37 -24.61 1.53
N ALA A 261 -4.25 -24.23 0.92
CA ALA A 261 -3.43 -23.11 1.39
C ALA A 261 -4.22 -21.80 1.36
N LEU A 262 -4.93 -21.52 0.26
CA LEU A 262 -5.75 -20.32 0.13
C LEU A 262 -6.92 -20.33 1.14
N GLN A 263 -7.59 -21.48 1.31
CA GLN A 263 -8.66 -21.63 2.31
C GLN A 263 -8.18 -21.31 3.72
N MET A 264 -6.97 -21.72 4.08
CA MET A 264 -6.42 -21.44 5.41
C MET A 264 -6.19 -19.95 5.64
N VAL A 265 -5.67 -19.24 4.62
CA VAL A 265 -5.52 -17.78 4.66
C VAL A 265 -6.89 -17.10 4.76
N ILE A 266 -7.90 -17.58 4.02
CA ILE A 266 -9.29 -17.10 4.15
C ILE A 266 -9.78 -17.26 5.60
N ASP A 267 -9.58 -18.42 6.21
CA ASP A 267 -10.02 -18.69 7.58
C ASP A 267 -9.36 -17.74 8.60
N ARG A 268 -8.09 -17.37 8.37
CA ARG A 268 -7.30 -16.50 9.25
C ARG A 268 -7.70 -15.02 9.19
N HIS A 269 -8.08 -14.50 8.02
CA HIS A 269 -8.30 -13.07 7.81
C HIS A 269 -9.77 -12.70 7.66
N ASP A 270 -10.29 -11.90 8.59
CA ASP A 270 -11.69 -11.44 8.60
C ASP A 270 -12.13 -10.81 7.27
N ILE A 271 -11.28 -9.98 6.67
CA ILE A 271 -11.58 -9.30 5.40
C ILE A 271 -11.83 -10.29 4.24
N LEU A 272 -11.16 -11.44 4.24
CA LEU A 272 -11.37 -12.47 3.21
C LEU A 272 -12.66 -13.24 3.43
N ARG A 273 -13.22 -13.23 4.63
CA ARG A 273 -14.54 -13.79 4.97
C ARG A 273 -15.64 -12.72 5.03
N THR A 274 -15.41 -11.54 4.46
CA THR A 274 -16.35 -10.43 4.53
C THR A 274 -17.16 -10.32 3.24
N GLY A 275 -18.49 -10.27 3.38
CA GLY A 275 -19.42 -9.87 2.33
C GLY A 275 -19.94 -8.44 2.56
N VAL A 276 -20.64 -7.89 1.56
CA VAL A 276 -21.20 -6.53 1.59
C VAL A 276 -22.71 -6.60 1.39
N VAL A 277 -23.46 -5.93 2.26
CA VAL A 277 -24.93 -5.87 2.19
C VAL A 277 -25.36 -4.40 2.13
N TRP A 278 -26.20 -4.06 1.17
CA TRP A 278 -26.70 -2.70 0.95
C TRP A 278 -28.19 -2.66 0.63
N ASP A 279 -28.73 -3.73 0.03
CA ASP A 279 -30.15 -3.77 -0.34
C ASP A 279 -31.04 -3.72 0.91
N GLY A 280 -32.02 -2.81 0.89
CA GLY A 280 -32.91 -2.55 2.02
C GLY A 280 -32.31 -1.80 3.21
N LEU A 281 -31.07 -1.31 3.11
CA LEU A 281 -30.38 -0.57 4.18
C LEU A 281 -30.25 0.93 3.88
N ASP A 282 -30.22 1.75 4.92
CA ASP A 282 -29.96 3.20 4.78
C ASP A 282 -28.49 3.51 4.44
N SER A 283 -27.59 2.61 4.83
CA SER A 283 -26.16 2.68 4.54
C SER A 283 -25.63 1.26 4.40
N PRO A 284 -24.69 1.03 3.46
CA PRO A 284 -24.16 -0.30 3.23
C PRO A 284 -23.31 -0.75 4.43
N VAL A 285 -23.30 -2.05 4.69
CA VAL A 285 -22.52 -2.66 5.77
C VAL A 285 -21.67 -3.81 5.27
N GLN A 286 -20.55 -4.01 5.94
CA GLN A 286 -19.71 -5.19 5.84
C GLN A 286 -20.22 -6.23 6.84
N VAL A 287 -20.21 -7.49 6.42
CA VAL A 287 -20.64 -8.62 7.24
C VAL A 287 -19.53 -9.65 7.25
N VAL A 288 -18.84 -9.76 8.38
CA VAL A 288 -17.75 -10.73 8.56
C VAL A 288 -18.37 -12.08 8.89
N TRP A 289 -18.10 -13.11 8.08
CA TRP A 289 -18.60 -14.47 8.34
C TRP A 289 -17.57 -15.24 9.15
N ARG A 290 -17.96 -16.05 10.13
CA ARG A 290 -17.03 -16.90 10.90
C ARG A 290 -16.36 -17.95 10.03
N GLN A 291 -17.10 -18.49 9.07
CA GLN A 291 -16.65 -19.47 8.11
C GLN A 291 -17.14 -19.09 6.71
N ALA A 292 -16.20 -18.99 5.77
CA ALA A 292 -16.46 -18.78 4.37
C ALA A 292 -15.60 -19.76 3.56
N GLN A 293 -16.21 -20.52 2.67
CA GLN A 293 -15.52 -21.55 1.87
C GLN A 293 -15.17 -21.00 0.49
N LEU A 294 -13.94 -21.22 0.04
CA LEU A 294 -13.51 -20.88 -1.31
C LEU A 294 -14.35 -21.63 -2.32
N HIS A 295 -14.97 -20.88 -3.23
CA HIS A 295 -15.73 -21.47 -4.32
C HIS A 295 -14.77 -22.02 -5.37
N LEU A 296 -14.73 -23.35 -5.51
CA LEU A 296 -13.96 -24.06 -6.53
C LEU A 296 -14.91 -24.59 -7.61
N GLU A 297 -14.73 -24.15 -8.85
CA GLU A 297 -15.56 -24.56 -9.99
C GLU A 297 -14.71 -25.20 -11.10
N GLY A 298 -15.06 -26.43 -11.48
CA GLY A 298 -14.45 -27.11 -12.62
C GLY A 298 -15.30 -26.88 -13.88
N LEU A 299 -14.66 -26.46 -14.97
CA LEU A 299 -15.30 -26.30 -16.27
C LEU A 299 -14.80 -27.35 -17.26
N GLU A 300 -15.73 -27.89 -18.04
CA GLU A 300 -15.41 -28.64 -19.25
C GLU A 300 -15.27 -27.64 -20.41
N LEU A 301 -14.06 -27.50 -20.95
CA LEU A 301 -13.73 -26.61 -22.06
C LEU A 301 -13.12 -27.45 -23.19
N ASP A 302 -13.48 -27.13 -24.44
CA ASP A 302 -12.97 -27.85 -25.61
C ASP A 302 -11.67 -27.19 -26.08
N PRO A 303 -10.51 -27.87 -26.07
CA PRO A 303 -9.26 -27.32 -26.61
C PRO A 303 -9.33 -26.93 -28.10
N ALA A 304 -10.33 -27.43 -28.84
CA ALA A 304 -10.58 -27.03 -30.22
C ALA A 304 -11.06 -25.57 -30.36
N ASP A 305 -11.67 -25.00 -29.31
CA ASP A 305 -12.21 -23.63 -29.30
C ASP A 305 -11.14 -22.57 -28.95
N GLY A 306 -9.89 -22.98 -28.72
CA GLY A 306 -8.75 -22.12 -28.43
C GLY A 306 -7.99 -22.50 -27.15
N GLU A 307 -6.96 -21.74 -26.79
CA GLU A 307 -6.21 -21.98 -25.55
C GLU A 307 -7.12 -21.87 -24.31
N ILE A 308 -7.03 -22.86 -23.41
CA ILE A 308 -7.91 -22.97 -22.23
C ILE A 308 -7.87 -21.70 -21.37
N GLY A 309 -6.68 -21.13 -21.14
CA GLY A 309 -6.53 -19.86 -20.41
C GLY A 309 -7.24 -18.68 -21.08
N ALA A 310 -7.24 -18.62 -22.42
CA ALA A 310 -7.95 -17.58 -23.17
C ALA A 310 -9.47 -17.76 -23.11
N GLN A 311 -9.95 -19.01 -23.13
CA GLN A 311 -11.38 -19.32 -22.95
C GLN A 311 -11.87 -18.91 -21.56
N LEU A 312 -11.11 -19.22 -20.50
CA LEU A 312 -11.42 -18.78 -19.14
C LEU A 312 -11.44 -17.24 -19.05
N HIS A 313 -10.44 -16.57 -19.61
CA HIS A 313 -10.37 -15.11 -19.60
C HIS A 313 -11.55 -14.46 -20.32
N SER A 314 -11.93 -14.97 -21.49
CA SER A 314 -13.09 -14.48 -22.24
C SER A 314 -14.40 -14.69 -21.47
N ARG A 315 -14.57 -15.84 -20.82
CA ARG A 315 -15.80 -16.18 -20.08
C ARG A 315 -16.00 -15.35 -18.82
N PHE A 316 -14.91 -15.00 -18.12
CA PHE A 316 -14.96 -14.25 -16.86
C PHE A 316 -14.47 -12.81 -17.01
N ASP A 317 -14.40 -12.29 -18.23
CA ASP A 317 -13.94 -10.93 -18.52
C ASP A 317 -14.65 -9.90 -17.63
N PRO A 318 -13.93 -9.11 -16.81
CA PRO A 318 -14.52 -8.14 -15.89
C PRO A 318 -15.36 -7.08 -16.59
N ARG A 319 -15.24 -6.90 -17.91
CA ARG A 319 -16.11 -6.00 -18.69
C ARG A 319 -17.56 -6.49 -18.79
N HIS A 320 -17.81 -7.76 -18.54
CA HIS A 320 -19.15 -8.37 -18.66
C HIS A 320 -19.50 -9.29 -17.49
N TYR A 321 -18.52 -9.69 -16.67
CA TYR A 321 -18.70 -10.53 -15.50
C TYR A 321 -18.63 -9.70 -14.20
N CYS A 322 -19.50 -10.01 -13.25
CA CYS A 322 -19.54 -9.41 -11.92
C CYS A 322 -19.42 -10.51 -10.85
N LEU A 323 -18.68 -10.24 -9.77
CA LEU A 323 -18.73 -11.07 -8.58
C LEU A 323 -19.90 -10.63 -7.69
N ASP A 324 -20.62 -11.60 -7.13
CA ASP A 324 -21.66 -11.31 -6.14
C ASP A 324 -21.02 -10.83 -4.83
N MET A 325 -21.12 -9.53 -4.57
CA MET A 325 -20.53 -8.89 -3.40
C MET A 325 -21.21 -9.28 -2.09
N THR A 326 -22.38 -9.90 -2.14
CA THR A 326 -23.12 -10.33 -0.93
C THR A 326 -22.60 -11.66 -0.37
N GLN A 327 -21.76 -12.38 -1.12
CA GLN A 327 -21.28 -13.72 -0.78
C GLN A 327 -19.79 -13.71 -0.44
N ALA A 328 -19.44 -14.07 0.80
CA ALA A 328 -18.04 -14.30 1.16
C ALA A 328 -17.61 -15.76 0.85
N PRO A 329 -16.34 -16.00 0.53
CA PRO A 329 -15.31 -14.99 0.31
C PRO A 329 -15.52 -14.30 -1.04
N LEU A 330 -15.10 -13.03 -1.19
CA LEU A 330 -15.18 -12.27 -2.46
C LEU A 330 -14.12 -12.74 -3.49
N MET A 331 -14.02 -14.06 -3.65
CA MET A 331 -13.09 -14.74 -4.53
C MET A 331 -13.61 -16.11 -4.95
N ARG A 332 -13.21 -16.54 -6.15
CA ARG A 332 -13.56 -17.83 -6.75
C ARG A 332 -12.37 -18.39 -7.51
N LEU A 333 -12.13 -19.68 -7.40
CA LEU A 333 -11.15 -20.39 -8.21
C LEU A 333 -11.87 -21.24 -9.25
N ILE A 334 -11.64 -20.95 -10.52
CA ILE A 334 -12.18 -21.71 -11.64
C ILE A 334 -11.03 -22.48 -12.28
N TYR A 335 -11.23 -23.74 -12.63
CA TYR A 335 -10.19 -24.52 -13.32
C TYR A 335 -10.77 -25.35 -14.46
N ALA A 336 -9.92 -25.69 -15.42
CA ALA A 336 -10.21 -26.61 -16.50
C ALA A 336 -8.96 -27.42 -16.85
N GLU A 337 -9.16 -28.67 -17.25
CA GLU A 337 -8.08 -29.52 -17.75
C GLU A 337 -7.56 -28.97 -19.09
N ASP A 338 -6.25 -28.88 -19.25
CA ASP A 338 -5.58 -28.51 -20.50
C ASP A 338 -4.76 -29.70 -21.02
N PRO A 339 -5.39 -30.61 -21.79
CA PRO A 339 -4.73 -31.80 -22.29
C PRO A 339 -3.64 -31.52 -23.33
N LEU A 340 -3.66 -30.35 -23.98
CA LEU A 340 -2.63 -29.97 -24.96
C LEU A 340 -1.32 -29.61 -24.27
N ASN A 341 -1.41 -28.91 -23.13
CA ASN A 341 -0.25 -28.52 -22.33
C ASN A 341 0.05 -29.50 -21.17
N GLN A 342 -0.74 -30.57 -21.03
CA GLN A 342 -0.61 -31.58 -19.96
C GLN A 342 -0.63 -30.95 -18.55
N CYS A 343 -1.49 -29.96 -18.35
CA CYS A 343 -1.62 -29.25 -17.09
C CYS A 343 -3.09 -28.97 -16.78
N ILE A 344 -3.34 -28.41 -15.60
CA ILE A 344 -4.62 -27.83 -15.23
C ILE A 344 -4.47 -26.32 -15.26
N THR A 345 -5.26 -25.64 -16.08
CA THR A 345 -5.30 -24.18 -16.09
C THR A 345 -6.34 -23.71 -15.09
N ALA A 346 -5.99 -22.76 -14.22
CA ALA A 346 -6.91 -22.15 -13.27
C ALA A 346 -6.90 -20.63 -13.35
N MET A 347 -8.03 -20.03 -12.98
CA MET A 347 -8.24 -18.60 -12.87
C MET A 347 -8.80 -18.29 -11.48
N LEU A 348 -8.06 -17.51 -10.70
CA LEU A 348 -8.56 -16.92 -9.47
C LEU A 348 -9.19 -15.57 -9.81
N LEU A 349 -10.49 -15.45 -9.55
CA LEU A 349 -11.22 -14.19 -9.55
C LEU A 349 -11.27 -13.68 -8.11
N PHE A 350 -11.04 -12.39 -7.89
CA PHE A 350 -11.17 -11.77 -6.57
C PHE A 350 -11.52 -10.29 -6.70
N HIS A 351 -12.21 -9.74 -5.71
CA HIS A 351 -12.67 -8.35 -5.75
C HIS A 351 -11.75 -7.42 -4.97
N HIS A 352 -11.44 -6.26 -5.55
CA HIS A 352 -10.68 -5.19 -4.88
C HIS A 352 -11.35 -4.62 -3.61
N MET A 353 -12.61 -4.98 -3.34
CA MET A 353 -13.34 -4.61 -2.13
C MET A 353 -12.71 -5.23 -0.87
N ALA A 354 -12.13 -6.43 -1.00
CA ALA A 354 -11.48 -7.16 0.08
C ALA A 354 -9.94 -7.25 -0.07
N LEU A 355 -9.42 -7.11 -1.29
CA LEU A 355 -8.02 -7.37 -1.61
C LEU A 355 -7.40 -6.30 -2.49
N ASP A 356 -6.47 -5.53 -1.94
CA ASP A 356 -5.56 -4.68 -2.71
C ASP A 356 -4.20 -5.37 -2.96
N HIS A 357 -3.29 -4.67 -3.63
CA HIS A 357 -1.95 -5.17 -3.92
C HIS A 357 -1.14 -5.53 -2.66
N THR A 358 -1.24 -4.76 -1.58
CA THR A 358 -0.47 -5.01 -0.34
C THR A 358 -1.05 -6.21 0.40
N ALA A 359 -2.39 -6.33 0.46
CA ALA A 359 -3.05 -7.49 1.03
C ALA A 359 -2.74 -8.77 0.23
N MET A 360 -2.60 -8.67 -1.10
CA MET A 360 -2.21 -9.81 -1.94
C MET A 360 -0.80 -10.32 -1.63
N ASP A 361 0.15 -9.43 -1.33
CA ASP A 361 1.50 -9.82 -0.91
C ASP A 361 1.47 -10.65 0.39
N VAL A 362 0.61 -10.26 1.34
CA VAL A 362 0.41 -11.00 2.59
C VAL A 362 -0.22 -12.37 2.30
N VAL A 363 -1.26 -12.43 1.47
CA VAL A 363 -1.89 -13.70 1.06
C VAL A 363 -0.86 -14.63 0.42
N GLN A 364 -0.07 -14.11 -0.52
CA GLN A 364 0.97 -14.90 -1.18
C GLN A 364 2.01 -15.41 -0.19
N HIS A 365 2.47 -14.56 0.74
CA HIS A 365 3.45 -14.94 1.75
C HIS A 365 2.94 -16.05 2.67
N GLU A 366 1.71 -15.91 3.19
CA GLU A 366 1.11 -16.92 4.07
C GLU A 366 0.82 -18.23 3.33
N MET A 367 0.36 -18.17 2.08
CA MET A 367 0.19 -19.36 1.25
C MET A 367 1.52 -20.10 1.00
N GLN A 368 2.60 -19.36 0.73
CA GLN A 368 3.93 -19.95 0.55
C GLN A 368 4.41 -20.64 1.84
N ALA A 369 4.31 -19.96 2.98
CA ALA A 369 4.67 -20.54 4.28
C ALA A 369 3.87 -21.81 4.58
N TRP A 370 2.57 -21.84 4.25
CA TRP A 370 1.75 -23.04 4.39
C TRP A 370 2.22 -24.19 3.49
N LEU A 371 2.43 -23.93 2.19
CA LEU A 371 2.87 -24.94 1.23
C LEU A 371 4.27 -25.50 1.52
N LEU A 372 5.12 -24.72 2.18
CA LEU A 372 6.46 -25.15 2.63
C LEU A 372 6.45 -25.86 3.99
N GLY A 373 5.29 -25.93 4.67
CA GLY A 373 5.17 -26.52 6.00
C GLY A 373 5.69 -25.62 7.13
N GLU A 374 5.93 -24.34 6.85
CA GLU A 374 6.43 -23.33 7.81
C GLU A 374 5.31 -22.63 8.58
N SER A 375 4.10 -23.19 8.56
CA SER A 375 2.88 -22.63 9.17
C SER A 375 3.00 -22.27 10.66
N GLU A 376 3.90 -22.92 11.42
CA GLU A 376 4.18 -22.56 12.82
C GLU A 376 4.73 -21.13 12.96
N THR A 377 5.40 -20.60 11.94
CA THR A 377 5.91 -19.21 11.94
C THR A 377 4.81 -18.16 11.74
N LEU A 378 3.64 -18.56 11.24
CA LEU A 378 2.49 -17.65 11.03
C LEU A 378 1.67 -17.43 12.31
N LEU A 379 1.82 -18.30 13.32
CA LEU A 379 1.10 -18.20 14.59
C LEU A 379 1.70 -17.16 15.56
N SER A 380 2.89 -16.62 15.25
CA SER A 380 3.65 -15.72 16.13
C SER A 380 3.57 -14.23 15.74
N ALA A 381 2.84 -13.89 14.67
CA ALA A 381 2.50 -12.54 14.25
C ALA A 381 0.98 -12.33 14.28
#